data_AF-A0A9Q0XXC2-F1
#
_entry.id   AF-A0A9Q0XXC2-F1
#
_cell.length_a   1.000
_cell.length_b   1.000
_cell.length_c   1.000
_cell.angle_alpha   90.00
_cell.angle_beta   90.00
_cell.angle_gamma   90.00
#
_symmetry.space_group_name_H-M   'P 1'
#
loop_
_entity.id
_entity.type
_entity.pdbx_description
1 polymer ?
#
loop_
_entity_poly.entity_id
_entity_poly.type
_entity_poly.pdbx_seq_one_letter_code
_entity_poly.pdbx_strand_id
1 'polypeptide(L)'
;MAAGVRMECQSRGRCPSSCPLCHVSSSPDALAEPILLEVTKAAPIYELVTNNQTQKLLQEATMSSLWCSGSGDVIEDWCRCDSSAFGADGLPACAPLPHPLLRLSTVHEPSSSLVVLEWEHSEPPIGVQVVDYLIRQEKVTDRLDHSKVETEMVLSFVDDIISGAKSPCVMPSQVPDKLSTTISLIIRCLEPDTTYMFTLWGVDNTGRRSQSSDVTVKTPCPVVDDVKAQEIADKIYNLFNGYTSGKEQQTAYNTLLDLGSPSLHRVLYHYNQHYESFGEFTWRCEDELGPRKAGLILSQLGDLSAWCHGLLQEPKIGLQRTSLKFLACRYSEIKPYGFSWLELSRDLKKTCEEQTLTVLYNDYGDKDN
;
A
#
# COMPACT_ATOMS: atom_id res chain seq x y z
N MET A 1 28.79 2.93 -1.57
CA MET A 1 28.21 1.61 -1.89
C MET A 1 27.90 0.72 -0.67
N ALA A 2 28.53 0.87 0.50
CA ALA A 2 28.21 0.05 1.70
C ALA A 2 27.44 0.81 2.81
N ALA A 3 27.12 2.10 2.60
CA ALA A 3 26.35 2.88 3.55
C ALA A 3 24.91 2.33 3.62
N GLY A 4 24.40 2.08 4.83
CA GLY A 4 23.05 1.59 5.07
C GLY A 4 22.87 0.07 5.06
N VAL A 5 23.88 -0.72 4.66
CA VAL A 5 23.82 -2.18 4.74
C VAL A 5 23.89 -2.62 6.20
N ARG A 6 22.92 -3.43 6.63
CA ARG A 6 22.88 -4.06 7.96
C ARG A 6 22.76 -5.56 7.81
N MET A 7 23.53 -6.30 8.63
CA MET A 7 23.47 -7.76 8.69
C MET A 7 23.00 -8.16 10.09
N GLU A 8 21.86 -8.84 10.14
CA GLU A 8 21.33 -9.44 11.37
C GLU A 8 21.38 -10.96 11.22
N CYS A 9 22.09 -11.63 12.13
CA CYS A 9 22.22 -13.08 12.13
C CYS A 9 21.47 -13.68 13.32
N GLN A 10 20.62 -14.68 13.06
CA GLN A 10 19.96 -15.47 14.09
C GLN A 10 20.43 -16.92 13.99
N SER A 11 21.13 -17.41 15.02
CA SER A 11 21.59 -18.80 15.08
C SER A 11 20.66 -19.65 15.94
N ARG A 12 20.13 -20.72 15.36
CA ARG A 12 19.48 -21.80 16.10
C ARG A 12 20.51 -22.91 16.31
N GLY A 13 21.08 -22.98 17.52
CA GLY A 13 22.17 -23.91 17.86
C GLY A 13 23.54 -23.30 17.66
N ARG A 14 24.60 -24.01 18.09
CA ARG A 14 25.99 -23.56 17.93
C ARG A 14 26.58 -24.02 16.60
N CYS A 15 27.44 -23.20 16.00
CA CYS A 15 28.22 -23.62 14.84
C CYS A 15 29.27 -24.66 15.27
N PRO A 16 29.33 -25.85 14.63
CA PRO A 16 30.36 -26.83 14.95
C PRO A 16 31.72 -26.35 14.41
N SER A 17 32.80 -26.67 15.14
CA SER A 17 34.17 -26.28 14.77
C SER A 17 34.64 -26.83 13.41
N SER A 18 33.99 -27.88 12.91
CA SER A 18 34.25 -28.44 11.58
C SER A 18 33.61 -27.65 10.43
N CYS A 19 32.69 -26.70 10.71
CA CYS A 19 31.97 -25.95 9.68
C CYS A 19 32.50 -24.51 9.57
N PRO A 20 33.22 -24.16 8.48
CA PRO A 20 33.74 -22.82 8.30
C PRO A 20 32.67 -21.78 7.94
N LEU A 21 31.47 -22.21 7.51
CA LEU A 21 30.44 -21.32 6.96
C LEU A 21 29.64 -20.55 8.01
N CYS A 22 29.48 -21.11 9.21
CA CYS A 22 28.73 -20.50 10.30
C CYS A 22 29.62 -19.91 11.40
N HIS A 23 30.94 -19.87 11.17
CA HIS A 23 31.91 -19.44 12.17
C HIS A 23 31.80 -17.93 12.40
N VAL A 24 31.32 -17.54 13.58
CA VAL A 24 31.30 -16.15 14.05
C VAL A 24 32.46 -15.97 15.04
N SER A 25 33.20 -14.86 14.93
CA SER A 25 34.49 -14.59 15.59
C SER A 25 34.54 -14.61 17.13
N SER A 26 33.51 -15.09 17.82
CA SER A 26 33.37 -15.07 19.28
C SER A 26 32.74 -16.32 19.92
N SER A 27 32.60 -17.44 19.22
CA SER A 27 32.06 -18.67 19.82
C SER A 27 33.15 -19.50 20.52
N PRO A 28 33.01 -19.87 21.80
CA PRO A 28 33.95 -20.76 22.47
C PRO A 28 33.97 -22.17 21.86
N ASP A 29 35.14 -22.83 21.89
CA ASP A 29 35.44 -24.21 21.43
C ASP A 29 34.76 -25.30 22.29
N ALA A 30 33.44 -25.22 22.43
CA ALA A 30 32.64 -26.27 23.06
C ALA A 30 31.87 -27.05 22.00
N LEU A 31 31.71 -28.37 22.22
CA LEU A 31 30.90 -29.24 21.35
C LEU A 31 29.47 -28.67 21.23
N ALA A 32 28.98 -28.57 19.99
CA ALA A 32 27.63 -28.09 19.72
C ALA A 32 26.60 -29.18 20.01
N GLU A 33 25.76 -28.99 21.04
CA GLU A 33 24.63 -29.88 21.29
C GLU A 33 23.54 -29.67 20.23
N PRO A 34 22.94 -30.76 19.71
CA PRO A 34 21.86 -30.65 18.73
C PRO A 34 20.62 -30.05 19.39
N ILE A 35 19.98 -29.13 18.68
CA ILE A 35 18.73 -28.51 19.11
C ILE A 35 17.60 -28.89 18.15
N LEU A 36 16.36 -28.86 18.65
CA LEU A 36 15.19 -29.05 17.80
C LEU A 36 15.08 -27.88 16.80
N LEU A 37 15.21 -28.21 15.52
CA LEU A 37 15.04 -27.24 14.44
C LEU A 37 13.63 -27.30 13.85
N GLU A 38 13.16 -28.52 13.58
CA GLU A 38 11.91 -28.76 12.87
C GLU A 38 11.20 -30.01 13.42
N VAL A 39 9.88 -29.95 13.45
CA VAL A 39 9.00 -31.09 13.76
C VAL A 39 8.43 -31.61 12.43
N THR A 40 8.95 -32.72 11.93
CA THR A 40 8.54 -33.27 10.62
C THR A 40 7.25 -34.09 10.67
N LYS A 41 6.87 -34.56 11.87
CA LYS A 41 5.66 -35.34 12.08
C LYS A 41 5.14 -35.09 13.49
N ALA A 42 3.84 -34.87 13.59
CA ALA A 42 3.09 -34.86 14.84
C ALA A 42 1.98 -35.91 14.76
N ALA A 43 1.68 -36.53 15.89
CA ALA A 43 0.53 -37.42 16.04
C ALA A 43 -0.32 -36.92 17.21
N PRO A 44 -1.65 -36.92 17.09
CA PRO A 44 -2.51 -36.44 18.16
C PRO A 44 -2.47 -37.38 19.37
N ILE A 45 -2.45 -36.80 20.57
CA ILE A 45 -2.28 -37.56 21.83
C ILE A 45 -3.45 -38.54 22.07
N TYR A 46 -4.66 -38.22 21.56
CA TYR A 46 -5.81 -39.10 21.72
C TYR A 46 -5.65 -40.45 21.02
N GLU A 47 -4.75 -40.60 20.04
CA GLU A 47 -4.44 -41.90 19.43
C GLU A 47 -3.73 -42.87 20.41
N LEU A 48 -3.14 -42.35 21.48
CA LEU A 48 -2.50 -43.16 22.51
C LEU A 48 -3.50 -43.72 23.53
N VAL A 49 -4.76 -43.29 23.48
CA VAL A 49 -5.82 -43.70 24.43
C VAL A 49 -6.49 -44.98 23.93
N THR A 50 -6.48 -46.02 24.75
CA THR A 50 -7.02 -47.35 24.39
C THR A 50 -8.53 -47.48 24.59
N ASN A 51 -9.13 -46.62 25.43
CA ASN A 51 -10.57 -46.60 25.66
C ASN A 51 -11.25 -45.71 24.62
N ASN A 52 -12.09 -46.29 23.76
CA ASN A 52 -12.79 -45.59 22.69
C ASN A 52 -13.63 -44.39 23.18
N GLN A 53 -14.26 -44.50 24.35
CA GLN A 53 -15.09 -43.41 24.89
C GLN A 53 -14.21 -42.22 25.33
N THR A 54 -13.13 -42.49 26.06
CA THR A 54 -12.19 -41.45 26.51
C THR A 54 -11.44 -40.85 25.33
N GLN A 55 -11.07 -41.66 24.34
CA GLN A 55 -10.45 -41.21 23.09
C GLN A 55 -11.33 -40.18 22.37
N LYS A 56 -12.63 -40.48 22.23
CA LYS A 56 -13.59 -39.59 21.57
C LYS A 56 -13.76 -38.27 22.32
N LEU A 57 -13.93 -38.32 23.65
CA LEU A 57 -14.03 -37.11 24.47
C LEU A 57 -12.76 -36.25 24.40
N LEU A 58 -11.59 -36.88 24.38
CA LEU A 58 -10.33 -36.17 24.25
C LEU A 58 -10.18 -35.54 22.85
N GLN A 59 -10.64 -36.22 21.79
CA GLN A 59 -10.69 -35.66 20.46
C GLN A 59 -11.60 -34.43 20.39
N GLU A 60 -12.83 -34.52 20.92
CA GLU A 60 -13.78 -33.40 20.99
C GLU A 60 -13.20 -32.21 21.77
N ALA A 61 -12.61 -32.45 22.94
CA ALA A 61 -11.95 -31.41 23.74
C ALA A 61 -10.74 -30.78 23.02
N THR A 62 -9.96 -31.58 22.29
CA THR A 62 -8.83 -31.09 21.50
C THR A 62 -9.32 -30.18 20.36
N MET A 63 -10.40 -30.58 19.67
CA MET A 63 -11.00 -29.79 18.60
C MET A 63 -11.59 -28.48 19.13
N SER A 64 -12.29 -28.52 20.27
CA SER A 64 -12.79 -27.33 20.97
C SER A 64 -11.65 -26.37 21.32
N SER A 65 -10.56 -26.88 21.89
CA SER A 65 -9.39 -26.07 22.24
C SER A 65 -8.71 -25.44 21.02
N LEU A 66 -8.65 -26.16 19.90
CA LEU A 66 -7.93 -25.71 18.71
C LEU A 66 -8.73 -24.70 17.89
N TRP A 67 -10.02 -24.93 17.70
CA TRP A 67 -10.85 -24.17 16.76
C TRP A 67 -11.82 -23.19 17.44
N CYS A 68 -12.26 -23.50 18.66
CA CYS A 68 -13.29 -22.75 19.38
C CYS A 68 -12.75 -22.15 20.69
N SER A 69 -11.42 -22.01 20.82
CA SER A 69 -10.74 -21.46 22.01
C SER A 69 -11.13 -22.15 23.33
N GLY A 70 -11.57 -23.41 23.27
CA GLY A 70 -12.04 -24.18 24.43
C GLY A 70 -13.38 -23.73 25.00
N SER A 71 -14.13 -22.86 24.30
CA SER A 71 -15.40 -22.27 24.77
C SER A 71 -16.57 -22.57 23.82
N GLY A 72 -16.57 -23.76 23.24
CA GLY A 72 -17.59 -24.22 22.33
C GLY A 72 -17.24 -25.56 21.68
N ASP A 73 -18.24 -26.20 21.10
CA ASP A 73 -18.09 -27.50 20.44
C ASP A 73 -17.97 -27.34 18.93
N VAL A 74 -17.13 -28.16 18.29
CA VAL A 74 -17.06 -28.22 16.82
C VAL A 74 -18.19 -29.10 16.29
N ILE A 75 -19.03 -28.55 15.42
CA ILE A 75 -20.09 -29.27 14.71
C ILE A 75 -19.80 -29.14 13.21
N GLU A 76 -19.45 -30.26 12.58
CA GLU A 76 -19.00 -30.28 11.17
C GLU A 76 -17.80 -29.34 10.96
N ASP A 77 -18.04 -28.17 10.36
CA ASP A 77 -17.05 -27.14 10.02
C ASP A 77 -17.21 -25.83 10.80
N TRP A 78 -18.13 -25.75 11.77
CA TRP A 78 -18.36 -24.53 12.55
C TRP A 78 -18.31 -24.77 14.05
N CYS A 79 -18.11 -23.68 14.81
CA CYS A 79 -18.06 -23.71 16.26
C CYS A 79 -19.40 -23.28 16.88
N ARG A 80 -20.02 -24.20 17.63
CA ARG A 80 -21.15 -23.88 18.50
C ARG A 80 -20.63 -23.33 19.81
N CYS A 81 -20.63 -22.01 19.94
CA CYS A 81 -20.15 -21.32 21.14
C CYS A 81 -21.05 -21.57 22.36
N ASP A 82 -20.42 -21.70 23.52
CA ASP A 82 -21.10 -21.68 24.82
C ASP A 82 -21.71 -20.30 25.09
N SER A 83 -22.69 -20.23 26.00
CA SER A 83 -23.37 -18.98 26.35
C SER A 83 -22.45 -17.91 26.96
N SER A 84 -21.31 -18.30 27.52
CA SER A 84 -20.29 -17.40 28.06
C SER A 84 -19.34 -16.85 27.00
N ALA A 85 -19.38 -17.37 25.77
CA ALA A 85 -18.42 -17.04 24.72
C ALA A 85 -19.00 -16.07 23.68
N PHE A 86 -19.95 -15.21 24.07
CA PHE A 86 -20.50 -14.15 23.24
C PHE A 86 -19.80 -12.82 23.56
N GLY A 87 -19.50 -12.03 22.52
CA GLY A 87 -18.90 -10.71 22.64
C GLY A 87 -19.83 -9.68 23.29
N ALA A 88 -19.30 -8.49 23.57
CA ALA A 88 -20.10 -7.37 24.11
C ALA A 88 -21.20 -6.91 23.14
N ASP A 89 -21.02 -7.20 21.84
CA ASP A 89 -21.97 -6.99 20.76
C ASP A 89 -23.04 -8.09 20.66
N GLY A 90 -22.94 -9.15 21.47
CA GLY A 90 -23.85 -10.30 21.44
C GLY A 90 -23.58 -11.27 20.30
N LEU A 91 -22.42 -11.17 19.62
CA LEU A 91 -22.04 -12.08 18.54
C LEU A 91 -21.17 -13.24 19.07
N PRO A 92 -21.25 -14.45 18.47
CA PRO A 92 -20.47 -15.61 18.92
C PRO A 92 -18.97 -15.36 18.80
N ALA A 93 -18.21 -15.51 19.89
CA ALA A 93 -16.80 -15.15 19.98
C ALA A 93 -15.81 -16.28 20.29
N CYS A 94 -16.28 -17.53 20.38
CA CYS A 94 -15.43 -18.68 20.68
C CYS A 94 -14.41 -18.99 19.58
N ALA A 95 -14.80 -18.86 18.31
CA ALA A 95 -13.89 -19.06 17.18
C ALA A 95 -13.12 -17.76 16.88
N PRO A 96 -11.77 -17.80 16.89
CA PRO A 96 -10.96 -16.61 16.70
C PRO A 96 -11.03 -16.13 15.25
N LEU A 97 -11.35 -14.86 15.06
CA LEU A 97 -11.35 -14.21 13.75
C LEU A 97 -9.92 -13.73 13.43
N PRO A 98 -9.27 -14.25 12.36
CA PRO A 98 -7.89 -13.91 12.04
C PRO A 98 -7.68 -12.42 11.79
N HIS A 99 -6.55 -11.91 12.28
CA HIS A 99 -6.13 -10.53 12.06
C HIS A 99 -5.44 -10.42 10.68
N PRO A 100 -6.02 -9.69 9.71
CA PRO A 100 -5.40 -9.54 8.40
C PRO A 100 -4.19 -8.63 8.51
N LEU A 101 -3.08 -9.01 7.88
CA LEU A 101 -1.86 -8.20 7.86
C LEU A 101 -1.77 -7.43 6.55
N LEU A 102 -2.14 -6.15 6.59
CA LEU A 102 -2.04 -5.25 5.44
C LEU A 102 -0.58 -4.83 5.22
N ARG A 103 -0.13 -4.86 3.98
CA ARG A 103 1.23 -4.48 3.57
C ARG A 103 1.21 -3.72 2.25
N LEU A 104 2.26 -2.95 1.99
CA LEU A 104 2.56 -2.49 0.64
C LEU A 104 3.09 -3.66 -0.20
N SER A 105 2.80 -3.65 -1.50
CA SER A 105 3.38 -4.62 -2.41
C SER A 105 4.91 -4.54 -2.39
N THR A 106 5.56 -5.69 -2.33
CA THR A 106 7.03 -5.78 -2.38
C THR A 106 7.58 -5.69 -3.80
N VAL A 107 6.72 -5.90 -4.80
CA VAL A 107 7.08 -5.90 -6.22
C VAL A 107 6.79 -4.55 -6.87
N HIS A 108 5.81 -3.80 -6.34
CA HIS A 108 5.31 -2.58 -6.95
C HIS A 108 5.45 -1.40 -6.00
N GLU A 109 6.40 -0.52 -6.32
CA GLU A 109 6.60 0.71 -5.54
C GLU A 109 5.43 1.70 -5.73
N PRO A 110 5.05 2.43 -4.67
CA PRO A 110 4.10 3.52 -4.77
C PRO A 110 4.49 4.54 -5.83
N SER A 111 3.52 5.01 -6.61
CA SER A 111 3.68 6.14 -7.53
C SER A 111 2.96 7.37 -6.98
N SER A 112 3.13 8.50 -7.66
CA SER A 112 2.57 9.78 -7.23
C SER A 112 1.04 9.77 -7.08
N SER A 113 0.31 8.84 -7.71
CA SER A 113 -1.15 8.77 -7.63
C SER A 113 -1.69 7.34 -7.45
N LEU A 114 -0.82 6.37 -7.17
CA LEU A 114 -1.20 4.97 -7.06
C LEU A 114 -0.36 4.23 -6.03
N VAL A 115 -1.03 3.41 -5.22
CA VAL A 115 -0.46 2.47 -4.26
C VAL A 115 -1.01 1.07 -4.51
N VAL A 116 -0.19 0.05 -4.28
CA VAL A 116 -0.60 -1.36 -4.31
C VAL A 116 -0.52 -1.93 -2.90
N LEU A 117 -1.64 -2.44 -2.41
CA LEU A 117 -1.80 -3.03 -1.08
C LEU A 117 -2.02 -4.53 -1.20
N GLU A 118 -1.42 -5.30 -0.29
CA GLU A 118 -1.49 -6.75 -0.27
C GLU A 118 -1.76 -7.27 1.15
N TRP A 119 -2.55 -8.34 1.24
CA TRP A 119 -2.74 -9.11 2.47
C TRP A 119 -3.06 -10.57 2.14
N GLU A 120 -2.88 -11.45 3.11
CA GLU A 120 -3.23 -12.87 2.96
C GLU A 120 -4.66 -13.13 3.44
N HIS A 121 -5.42 -13.85 2.63
CA HIS A 121 -6.69 -14.44 3.03
C HIS A 121 -6.43 -15.69 3.87
N SER A 122 -6.72 -15.59 5.16
CA SER A 122 -6.43 -16.63 6.15
C SER A 122 -7.73 -17.15 6.79
N GLU A 123 -8.64 -17.71 6.00
CA GLU A 123 -9.83 -18.38 6.55
C GLU A 123 -9.44 -19.74 7.16
N PRO A 124 -9.78 -20.02 8.44
CA PRO A 124 -9.51 -21.32 9.04
C PRO A 124 -10.44 -22.39 8.42
N PRO A 125 -9.99 -23.66 8.34
CA PRO A 125 -10.83 -24.73 7.80
C PRO A 125 -12.05 -25.08 8.68
N ILE A 126 -12.05 -24.66 9.96
CA ILE A 126 -13.14 -24.88 10.91
C ILE A 126 -13.35 -23.59 11.72
N GLY A 127 -14.61 -23.23 11.96
CA GLY A 127 -15.01 -22.18 12.88
C GLY A 127 -15.49 -20.92 12.17
N VAL A 128 -14.63 -19.91 12.07
CA VAL A 128 -14.97 -18.61 11.49
C VAL A 128 -14.92 -18.66 9.96
N GLN A 129 -15.93 -18.10 9.31
CA GLN A 129 -15.94 -17.89 7.86
C GLN A 129 -15.82 -16.39 7.57
N VAL A 130 -14.83 -15.98 6.78
CA VAL A 130 -14.59 -14.58 6.43
C VAL A 130 -15.42 -14.27 5.18
N VAL A 131 -16.38 -13.35 5.29
CA VAL A 131 -17.29 -13.02 4.18
C VAL A 131 -16.91 -11.74 3.45
N ASP A 132 -16.13 -10.86 4.09
CA ASP A 132 -15.70 -9.60 3.47
C ASP A 132 -14.43 -9.05 4.13
N TYR A 133 -13.79 -8.10 3.44
CA TYR A 133 -12.75 -7.23 3.98
C TYR A 133 -13.17 -5.77 3.83
N LEU A 134 -13.12 -5.03 4.94
CA LEU A 134 -13.37 -3.59 4.91
C LEU A 134 -12.03 -2.86 4.84
N ILE A 135 -11.88 -1.97 3.86
CA ILE A 135 -10.73 -1.09 3.76
C ILE A 135 -11.16 0.36 3.97
N ARG A 136 -10.47 1.04 4.89
CA ARG A 136 -10.60 2.48 5.11
C ARG A 136 -9.38 3.18 4.55
N GLN A 137 -9.61 4.24 3.79
CA GLN A 137 -8.60 5.18 3.32
C GLN A 137 -8.80 6.52 4.00
N GLU A 138 -7.73 7.03 4.60
CA GLU A 138 -7.67 8.33 5.27
C GLU A 138 -6.52 9.17 4.72
N LYS A 139 -6.81 10.42 4.33
CA LYS A 139 -5.79 11.42 4.01
C LYS A 139 -5.32 12.09 5.30
N VAL A 140 -4.04 11.92 5.63
CA VAL A 140 -3.41 12.50 6.81
C VAL A 140 -2.81 13.85 6.42
N THR A 141 -3.26 14.93 7.08
CA THR A 141 -2.73 16.28 6.84
C THR A 141 -1.87 16.75 8.01
N ASP A 142 -0.73 17.37 7.71
CA ASP A 142 0.26 17.86 8.68
C ASP A 142 -0.14 19.18 9.37
N ARG A 143 -1.40 19.61 9.27
CA ARG A 143 -1.84 20.82 9.99
C ARG A 143 -1.76 20.52 11.49
N LEU A 144 -1.07 21.39 12.22
CA LEU A 144 -0.80 21.39 13.67
C LEU A 144 -2.02 21.14 14.61
N ASP A 145 -3.21 20.98 14.06
CA ASP A 145 -4.37 20.43 14.74
C ASP A 145 -4.40 18.91 14.49
N HIS A 146 -3.78 18.14 15.38
CA HIS A 146 -4.02 16.71 15.50
C HIS A 146 -5.53 16.45 15.66
N SER A 147 -6.28 16.25 14.56
CA SER A 147 -7.57 15.53 14.48
C SER A 147 -8.46 15.88 13.26
N LYS A 148 -7.96 16.33 12.11
CA LYS A 148 -8.82 16.52 10.93
C LYS A 148 -8.49 15.54 9.82
N VAL A 149 -9.16 14.40 9.87
CA VAL A 149 -9.41 13.51 8.74
C VAL A 149 -10.21 14.31 7.70
N GLU A 150 -9.55 14.79 6.64
CA GLU A 150 -10.22 15.60 5.60
C GLU A 150 -11.11 14.73 4.69
N THR A 151 -10.78 13.45 4.51
CA THR A 151 -11.55 12.53 3.68
C THR A 151 -11.40 11.11 4.19
N GLU A 152 -12.52 10.51 4.60
CA GLU A 152 -12.62 9.11 5.00
C GLU A 152 -13.46 8.37 3.96
N MET A 153 -12.89 7.33 3.36
CA MET A 153 -13.62 6.42 2.48
C MET A 153 -13.50 5.02 3.06
N VAL A 154 -14.64 4.38 3.31
CA VAL A 154 -14.71 2.96 3.69
C VAL A 154 -15.32 2.18 2.55
N LEU A 155 -14.61 1.16 2.09
CA LEU A 155 -15.01 0.30 0.98
C LEU A 155 -15.09 -1.16 1.45
N SER A 156 -16.16 -1.83 1.05
CA SER A 156 -16.26 -3.28 1.09
C SER A 156 -15.52 -3.90 -0.09
N PHE A 157 -14.69 -4.91 0.16
CA PHE A 157 -13.99 -5.61 -0.92
C PHE A 157 -14.97 -6.33 -1.83
N VAL A 158 -15.97 -7.00 -1.27
CA VAL A 158 -16.96 -7.74 -2.05
C VAL A 158 -17.98 -6.79 -2.70
N ASP A 159 -18.60 -5.91 -1.91
CA ASP A 159 -19.76 -5.13 -2.36
C ASP A 159 -19.38 -3.85 -3.11
N ASP A 160 -18.20 -3.26 -2.88
CA ASP A 160 -17.84 -1.99 -3.51
C ASP A 160 -16.77 -2.15 -4.59
N ILE A 161 -15.81 -3.03 -4.36
CA ILE A 161 -14.62 -3.21 -5.23
C ILE A 161 -14.89 -4.30 -6.27
N ILE A 162 -15.25 -5.52 -5.85
CA ILE A 162 -15.47 -6.63 -6.78
C ILE A 162 -16.74 -6.43 -7.61
N SER A 163 -17.83 -6.00 -6.97
CA SER A 163 -19.08 -5.73 -7.68
C SER A 163 -18.93 -4.61 -8.73
N GLY A 164 -17.89 -3.79 -8.65
CA GLY A 164 -17.68 -2.62 -9.52
C GLY A 164 -18.63 -1.46 -9.25
N ALA A 165 -19.32 -1.43 -8.10
CA ALA A 165 -20.40 -0.49 -7.84
C ALA A 165 -19.95 0.94 -7.47
N LYS A 166 -18.79 1.12 -6.81
CA LYS A 166 -18.47 2.43 -6.18
C LYS A 166 -17.32 3.24 -6.76
N SER A 167 -16.27 2.67 -7.38
CA SER A 167 -15.13 3.50 -7.78
C SER A 167 -14.20 2.90 -8.84
N PRO A 168 -13.92 3.61 -9.96
CA PRO A 168 -12.88 3.22 -10.92
C PRO A 168 -11.45 3.44 -10.37
N CYS A 169 -11.34 4.04 -9.17
CA CYS A 169 -10.05 4.33 -8.56
C CYS A 169 -9.53 3.19 -7.68
N VAL A 170 -10.32 2.17 -7.41
CA VAL A 170 -9.91 1.02 -6.60
C VAL A 170 -10.21 -0.25 -7.37
N MET A 171 -9.17 -1.04 -7.64
CA MET A 171 -9.25 -2.17 -8.56
C MET A 171 -8.55 -3.39 -7.95
N PRO A 172 -9.18 -4.58 -7.96
CA PRO A 172 -8.50 -5.79 -7.55
C PRO A 172 -7.43 -6.16 -8.59
N SER A 173 -6.25 -6.55 -8.12
CA SER A 173 -5.18 -7.08 -8.95
C SER A 173 -5.12 -8.61 -8.84
N GLN A 174 -5.26 -9.12 -7.62
CA GLN A 174 -5.26 -10.55 -7.33
C GLN A 174 -6.33 -10.88 -6.30
N VAL A 175 -7.02 -12.00 -6.50
CA VAL A 175 -8.04 -12.55 -5.61
C VAL A 175 -7.60 -13.96 -5.22
N PRO A 176 -7.91 -14.45 -4.01
CA PRO A 176 -7.49 -15.78 -3.57
C PRO A 176 -8.00 -16.85 -4.53
N ASP A 177 -7.17 -17.85 -4.79
CA ASP A 177 -7.54 -19.03 -5.56
C ASP A 177 -6.87 -20.29 -4.97
N LYS A 178 -6.83 -21.39 -5.72
CA LYS A 178 -6.23 -22.65 -5.24
C LYS A 178 -4.70 -22.58 -5.07
N LEU A 179 -4.05 -21.62 -5.73
CA LEU A 179 -2.59 -21.49 -5.79
C LEU A 179 -2.08 -20.36 -4.91
N SER A 180 -2.89 -19.33 -4.68
CA SER A 180 -2.52 -18.16 -3.88
C SER A 180 -3.64 -17.78 -2.93
N THR A 181 -3.29 -17.51 -1.67
CA THR A 181 -4.19 -16.90 -0.69
C THR A 181 -4.08 -15.37 -0.67
N THR A 182 -3.19 -14.78 -1.46
CA THR A 182 -2.96 -13.34 -1.45
C THR A 182 -4.09 -12.57 -2.13
N ILE A 183 -4.54 -11.51 -1.48
CA ILE A 183 -5.39 -10.47 -2.06
C ILE A 183 -4.51 -9.27 -2.36
N SER A 184 -4.60 -8.74 -3.58
CA SER A 184 -3.88 -7.54 -4.00
C SER A 184 -4.85 -6.51 -4.54
N LEU A 185 -4.69 -5.27 -4.08
CA LEU A 185 -5.56 -4.14 -4.39
C LEU A 185 -4.75 -2.95 -4.89
N ILE A 186 -5.16 -2.40 -6.04
CA ILE A 186 -4.58 -1.20 -6.61
C ILE A 186 -5.51 -0.03 -6.30
N ILE A 187 -4.99 0.95 -5.58
CA ILE A 187 -5.68 2.22 -5.30
C ILE A 187 -4.98 3.30 -6.13
N ARG A 188 -5.69 3.84 -7.11
CA ARG A 188 -5.26 4.96 -7.97
C ARG A 188 -6.04 6.23 -7.61
N CYS A 189 -5.77 7.32 -8.33
CA CYS A 189 -6.39 8.64 -8.09
C CYS A 189 -6.01 9.26 -6.74
N LEU A 190 -4.89 8.83 -6.15
CA LEU A 190 -4.35 9.46 -4.95
C LEU A 190 -3.73 10.82 -5.32
N GLU A 191 -3.73 11.73 -4.36
CA GLU A 191 -3.02 12.98 -4.51
C GLU A 191 -1.52 12.74 -4.29
N PRO A 192 -0.67 13.37 -5.11
CA PRO A 192 0.77 13.27 -4.95
C PRO A 192 1.27 14.05 -3.73
N ASP A 193 2.48 13.72 -3.27
CA ASP A 193 3.11 14.34 -2.10
C ASP A 193 2.23 14.38 -0.84
N THR A 194 1.39 13.37 -0.67
CA THR A 194 0.37 13.30 0.36
C THR A 194 0.52 12.02 1.18
N THR A 195 0.36 12.12 2.49
CA THR A 195 0.40 10.97 3.39
C THR A 195 -1.00 10.36 3.51
N TYR A 196 -1.11 9.07 3.21
CA TYR A 196 -2.33 8.29 3.37
C TYR A 196 -2.14 7.19 4.41
N MET A 197 -3.19 6.95 5.19
CA MET A 197 -3.29 5.81 6.09
C MET A 197 -4.39 4.89 5.58
N PHE A 198 -4.05 3.62 5.38
CA PHE A 198 -4.97 2.56 5.00
C PHE A 198 -5.19 1.64 6.18
N THR A 199 -6.44 1.32 6.51
CA THR A 199 -6.79 0.39 7.59
C THR A 199 -7.65 -0.75 7.05
N LEU A 200 -7.36 -1.99 7.44
CA LEU A 200 -8.03 -3.20 6.97
C LEU A 200 -8.64 -3.99 8.14
N TRP A 201 -9.87 -4.46 7.98
CA TRP A 201 -10.53 -5.43 8.87
C TRP A 201 -11.06 -6.61 8.05
N GLY A 202 -11.02 -7.81 8.62
CA GLY A 202 -11.82 -8.94 8.17
C GLY A 202 -13.21 -8.90 8.82
N VAL A 203 -14.22 -9.33 8.08
CA VAL A 203 -15.61 -9.44 8.56
C VAL A 203 -16.04 -10.89 8.44
N ASP A 204 -16.58 -11.45 9.52
CA ASP A 204 -17.10 -12.81 9.50
C ASP A 204 -18.60 -12.88 9.12
N ASN A 205 -19.08 -14.09 8.89
CA ASN A 205 -20.49 -14.36 8.56
C ASN A 205 -21.49 -13.95 9.66
N THR A 206 -21.04 -13.65 10.88
CA THR A 206 -21.88 -13.12 11.97
C THR A 206 -21.89 -11.59 12.01
N GLY A 207 -21.00 -10.94 11.26
CA GLY A 207 -20.82 -9.49 11.22
C GLY A 207 -19.75 -8.95 12.18
N ARG A 208 -18.99 -9.82 12.87
CA ARG A 208 -17.88 -9.39 13.72
C ARG A 208 -16.72 -8.89 12.88
N ARG A 209 -15.99 -7.91 13.42
CA ARG A 209 -14.76 -7.36 12.81
C ARG A 209 -13.53 -7.90 13.51
N SER A 210 -12.49 -8.21 12.73
CA SER A 210 -11.19 -8.59 13.25
C SER A 210 -10.53 -7.40 13.96
N GLN A 211 -9.38 -7.63 14.59
CA GLN A 211 -8.44 -6.54 14.85
C GLN A 211 -8.02 -5.89 13.52
N SER A 212 -7.88 -4.55 13.51
CA SER A 212 -7.42 -3.80 12.33
C SER A 212 -5.93 -3.88 12.12
N SER A 213 -5.50 -3.93 10.86
CA SER A 213 -4.11 -3.65 10.46
C SER A 213 -4.06 -2.37 9.64
N ASP A 214 -3.02 -1.56 9.87
CA ASP A 214 -2.83 -0.30 9.20
C ASP A 214 -1.47 -0.19 8.50
N VAL A 215 -1.45 0.60 7.42
CA VAL A 215 -0.26 0.95 6.65
C VAL A 215 -0.35 2.44 6.31
N THR A 216 0.70 3.17 6.67
CA THR A 216 0.86 4.59 6.32
C THR A 216 1.92 4.74 5.24
N VAL A 217 1.59 5.46 4.17
CA VAL A 217 2.47 5.68 3.02
C VAL A 217 2.36 7.12 2.54
N LYS A 218 3.49 7.72 2.21
CA LYS A 218 3.54 9.02 1.53
C LYS A 218 3.67 8.79 0.02
N THR A 219 2.74 9.33 -0.76
CA THR A 219 2.82 9.26 -2.22
C THR A 219 4.02 10.09 -2.71
N PRO A 220 4.79 9.57 -3.69
CA PRO A 220 5.88 10.32 -4.31
C PRO A 220 5.45 11.64 -4.94
N CYS A 221 6.45 12.45 -5.28
CA CYS A 221 6.24 13.72 -5.96
C CYS A 221 5.55 13.54 -7.31
N PRO A 222 4.79 14.55 -7.76
CA PRO A 222 4.15 14.52 -9.07
C PRO A 222 5.15 14.28 -10.18
N VAL A 223 4.71 13.57 -11.22
CA VAL A 223 5.54 13.29 -12.39
C VAL A 223 5.83 14.60 -13.14
N VAL A 224 7.10 14.83 -13.51
CA VAL A 224 7.53 16.04 -14.23
C VAL A 224 8.25 15.68 -15.53
N ASP A 225 7.85 16.31 -16.62
CA ASP A 225 8.57 16.25 -17.89
C ASP A 225 9.69 17.31 -17.89
N ASP A 226 10.91 16.84 -17.67
CA ASP A 226 12.09 17.69 -17.50
C ASP A 226 12.43 18.49 -18.76
N VAL A 227 12.32 17.87 -19.93
CA VAL A 227 12.61 18.49 -21.22
C VAL A 227 11.61 19.61 -21.49
N LYS A 228 10.32 19.33 -21.28
CA LYS A 228 9.28 20.34 -21.44
C LYS A 228 9.44 21.49 -20.45
N ALA A 229 9.87 21.23 -19.22
CA ALA A 229 10.14 22.29 -18.24
C ALA A 229 11.28 23.20 -18.70
N GLN A 230 12.37 22.65 -19.26
CA GLN A 230 13.47 23.42 -19.81
C GLN A 230 13.02 24.29 -21.01
N GLU A 231 12.27 23.72 -21.96
CA GLU A 231 11.71 24.46 -23.10
C GLU A 231 10.85 25.65 -22.66
N ILE A 232 10.06 25.46 -21.59
CA ILE A 232 9.24 26.53 -21.03
C ILE A 232 10.10 27.60 -20.35
N ALA A 233 11.15 27.21 -19.62
CA ALA A 233 12.09 28.17 -19.03
C ALA A 233 12.73 29.08 -20.09
N ASP A 234 13.21 28.50 -21.18
CA ASP A 234 13.78 29.23 -22.33
C ASP A 234 12.74 30.15 -22.98
N LYS A 235 11.52 29.65 -23.17
CA LYS A 235 10.41 30.45 -23.71
C LYS A 235 10.09 31.65 -22.82
N ILE A 236 10.04 31.46 -21.50
CA ILE A 236 9.75 32.53 -20.54
C ILE A 236 10.86 33.56 -20.53
N TYR A 237 12.13 33.14 -20.55
CA TYR A 237 13.26 34.06 -20.68
C TYR A 237 13.16 34.93 -21.93
N ASN A 238 12.85 34.33 -23.08
CA ASN A 238 12.67 35.07 -24.33
C ASN A 238 11.49 36.06 -24.28
N LEU A 239 10.38 35.67 -23.65
CA LEU A 239 9.22 36.56 -23.48
C LEU A 239 9.51 37.74 -22.55
N PHE A 240 10.27 37.53 -21.48
CA PHE A 240 10.71 38.60 -20.58
C PHE A 240 11.70 39.54 -21.28
N ASN A 241 12.57 39.02 -22.13
CA ASN A 241 13.46 39.84 -22.93
C ASN A 241 12.79 40.62 -24.08
N GLY A 242 11.51 40.35 -24.38
CA GLY A 242 10.74 41.13 -25.35
C GLY A 242 10.45 42.57 -24.90
N TYR A 243 10.54 42.85 -23.60
CA TYR A 243 10.43 44.14 -22.85
C TYR A 243 9.29 45.12 -23.21
N THR A 244 8.45 44.85 -24.23
CA THR A 244 7.61 45.90 -24.82
C THR A 244 6.20 45.48 -25.25
N SER A 245 5.87 44.18 -25.23
CA SER A 245 4.55 43.70 -25.69
C SER A 245 3.69 43.20 -24.53
N GLY A 246 2.59 43.89 -24.26
CA GLY A 246 1.58 43.40 -23.29
C GLY A 246 0.98 42.04 -23.67
N LYS A 247 1.06 41.63 -24.96
CA LYS A 247 0.69 40.28 -25.38
C LYS A 247 1.69 39.23 -24.88
N GLU A 248 2.99 39.53 -24.93
CA GLU A 248 4.05 38.62 -24.46
C GLU A 248 3.95 38.42 -22.95
N GLN A 249 3.73 39.49 -22.18
CA GLN A 249 3.48 39.43 -20.74
C GLN A 249 2.25 38.57 -20.41
N GLN A 250 1.15 38.72 -21.16
CA GLN A 250 -0.05 37.91 -20.94
C GLN A 250 0.17 36.44 -21.33
N THR A 251 0.94 36.16 -22.39
CA THR A 251 1.31 34.80 -22.79
C THR A 251 2.22 34.14 -21.76
N ALA A 252 3.21 34.85 -21.22
CA ALA A 252 4.07 34.36 -20.15
C ALA A 252 3.26 34.03 -18.89
N TYR A 253 2.39 34.96 -18.47
CA TYR A 253 1.50 34.76 -17.32
C TYR A 253 0.60 33.53 -17.49
N ASN A 254 -0.09 33.40 -18.62
CA ASN A 254 -0.97 32.24 -18.86
C ASN A 254 -0.16 30.93 -18.90
N THR A 255 1.00 30.94 -19.56
CA THR A 255 1.86 29.75 -19.65
C THR A 255 2.28 29.29 -18.25
N LEU A 256 2.72 30.21 -17.39
CA LEU A 256 3.17 29.88 -16.02
C LEU A 256 2.01 29.50 -15.09
N LEU A 257 0.85 30.14 -15.23
CA LEU A 257 -0.33 29.86 -14.40
C LEU A 257 -0.95 28.50 -14.73
N ASP A 258 -0.93 28.09 -16.01
CA ASP A 258 -1.43 26.80 -16.49
C ASP A 258 -0.50 25.63 -16.07
N LEU A 259 0.72 25.91 -15.61
CA LEU A 259 1.58 24.89 -15.03
C LEU A 259 1.04 24.47 -13.66
N GLY A 260 1.13 23.17 -13.37
CA GLY A 260 1.03 22.72 -11.99
C GLY A 260 2.28 23.14 -11.21
N SER A 261 2.14 23.33 -9.89
CA SER A 261 3.23 23.59 -8.94
C SER A 261 4.54 22.79 -9.23
N PRO A 262 4.52 21.47 -9.51
CA PRO A 262 5.73 20.67 -9.74
C PRO A 262 6.49 21.07 -10.99
N SER A 263 5.75 21.36 -12.07
CA SER A 263 6.34 21.81 -13.32
C SER A 263 6.85 23.25 -13.19
N LEU A 264 6.18 24.10 -12.41
CA LEU A 264 6.65 25.45 -12.11
C LEU A 264 7.98 25.43 -11.33
N HIS A 265 8.09 24.57 -10.30
CA HIS A 265 9.36 24.35 -9.59
C HIS A 265 10.48 23.93 -10.54
N ARG A 266 10.19 23.07 -11.51
CA ARG A 266 11.19 22.63 -12.49
C ARG A 266 11.55 23.70 -13.50
N VAL A 267 10.59 24.51 -13.95
CA VAL A 267 10.85 25.69 -14.79
C VAL A 267 11.73 26.69 -14.06
N LEU A 268 11.46 26.96 -12.77
CA LEU A 268 12.27 27.83 -11.92
C LEU A 268 13.72 27.31 -11.84
N TYR A 269 13.91 26.01 -11.61
CA TYR A 269 15.23 25.38 -11.58
C TYR A 269 16.03 25.66 -12.86
N HIS A 270 15.46 25.31 -14.02
CA HIS A 270 16.12 25.52 -15.32
C HIS A 270 16.35 26.99 -15.64
N TYR A 271 15.39 27.86 -15.31
CA TYR A 271 15.52 29.29 -15.54
C TYR A 271 16.70 29.86 -14.76
N ASN A 272 16.79 29.55 -13.46
CA ASN A 272 17.88 30.05 -12.63
C ASN A 272 19.23 29.44 -13.05
N GLN A 273 19.26 28.15 -13.40
CA GLN A 273 20.47 27.48 -13.87
C GLN A 273 21.11 28.20 -15.08
N HIS A 274 20.29 28.72 -16.01
CA HIS A 274 20.79 29.35 -17.24
C HIS A 274 20.82 30.88 -17.22
N TYR A 275 19.88 31.51 -16.51
CA TYR A 275 19.57 32.93 -16.67
C TYR A 275 19.64 33.75 -15.37
N GLU A 276 19.97 33.15 -14.22
CA GLU A 276 20.06 33.85 -12.93
C GLU A 276 20.99 35.07 -12.98
N SER A 277 22.06 35.02 -13.79
CA SER A 277 22.97 36.15 -14.01
C SER A 277 22.28 37.42 -14.55
N PHE A 278 21.12 37.28 -15.20
CA PHE A 278 20.30 38.38 -15.71
C PHE A 278 19.13 38.73 -14.79
N GLY A 279 19.05 38.12 -13.60
CA GLY A 279 17.97 38.26 -12.63
C GLY A 279 17.32 36.91 -12.34
N GLU A 280 17.15 36.61 -11.05
CA GLU A 280 16.48 35.39 -10.59
C GLU A 280 15.03 35.34 -11.10
N PHE A 281 14.52 34.13 -11.37
CA PHE A 281 13.16 33.89 -11.88
C PHE A 281 12.08 34.62 -11.08
N THR A 282 12.14 34.53 -9.75
CA THR A 282 11.13 35.13 -8.85
C THR A 282 11.08 36.65 -9.01
N TRP A 283 12.25 37.29 -8.98
CA TRP A 283 12.42 38.73 -9.17
C TRP A 283 12.01 39.16 -10.58
N ARG A 284 12.42 38.42 -11.62
CA ARG A 284 12.05 38.71 -13.01
C ARG A 284 10.56 38.57 -13.28
N CYS A 285 9.90 37.59 -12.65
CA CYS A 285 8.45 37.48 -12.71
C CYS A 285 7.77 38.72 -12.13
N GLU A 286 8.24 39.25 -10.99
CA GLU A 286 7.69 40.47 -10.38
C GLU A 286 7.92 41.72 -11.22
N ASP A 287 9.12 41.87 -11.82
CA ASP A 287 9.49 43.01 -12.66
C ASP A 287 8.65 43.06 -13.96
N GLU A 288 8.52 41.92 -14.66
CA GLU A 288 7.86 41.86 -15.97
C GLU A 288 6.35 41.72 -15.92
N LEU A 289 5.80 41.04 -14.89
CA LEU A 289 4.36 40.76 -14.78
C LEU A 289 3.68 41.63 -13.70
N GLY A 290 4.45 42.27 -12.83
CA GLY A 290 3.97 43.01 -11.68
C GLY A 290 3.59 42.11 -10.49
N PRO A 291 3.50 42.69 -9.28
CA PRO A 291 3.42 41.95 -8.02
C PRO A 291 2.17 41.08 -7.88
N ARG A 292 1.03 41.48 -8.47
CA ARG A 292 -0.22 40.70 -8.38
C ARG A 292 -0.17 39.42 -9.20
N LYS A 293 0.32 39.50 -10.44
CA LYS A 293 0.42 38.34 -11.35
C LYS A 293 1.53 37.40 -10.89
N ALA A 294 2.69 37.96 -10.55
CA ALA A 294 3.80 37.19 -9.99
C ALA A 294 3.41 36.51 -8.68
N GLY A 295 2.74 37.21 -7.76
CA GLY A 295 2.29 36.63 -6.50
C GLY A 295 1.37 35.41 -6.66
N LEU A 296 0.49 35.39 -7.67
CA LEU A 296 -0.37 34.22 -7.97
C LEU A 296 0.42 33.03 -8.50
N ILE A 297 1.45 33.26 -9.31
CA ILE A 297 2.33 32.21 -9.81
C ILE A 297 3.19 31.68 -8.66
N LEU A 298 3.86 32.58 -7.94
CA LEU A 298 4.77 32.23 -6.85
C LEU A 298 4.05 31.58 -5.67
N SER A 299 2.77 31.87 -5.43
CA SER A 299 2.00 31.18 -4.40
C SER A 299 1.89 29.67 -4.66
N GLN A 300 1.90 29.22 -5.92
CA GLN A 300 1.86 27.80 -6.25
C GLN A 300 3.14 27.06 -5.83
N LEU A 301 4.27 27.76 -5.70
CA LEU A 301 5.52 27.15 -5.25
C LEU A 301 5.44 26.68 -3.79
N GLY A 302 4.51 27.24 -3.00
CA GLY A 302 4.29 26.85 -1.61
C GLY A 302 3.50 25.54 -1.42
N ASP A 303 2.97 24.96 -2.48
CA ASP A 303 2.07 23.79 -2.39
C ASP A 303 2.80 22.45 -2.21
N LEU A 304 4.13 22.40 -2.44
CA LEU A 304 4.92 21.17 -2.30
C LEU A 304 5.59 21.06 -0.94
N SER A 305 5.72 19.84 -0.45
CA SER A 305 6.50 19.54 0.74
C SER A 305 8.00 19.78 0.51
N ALA A 306 8.73 20.01 1.60
CA ALA A 306 10.18 20.18 1.58
C ALA A 306 10.92 18.99 0.94
N TRP A 307 10.36 17.78 1.06
CA TRP A 307 10.94 16.58 0.44
C TRP A 307 10.87 16.64 -1.09
N CYS A 308 9.70 16.98 -1.65
CA CYS A 308 9.55 17.10 -3.09
C CYS A 308 10.27 18.31 -3.66
N HIS A 309 10.29 19.42 -2.93
CA HIS A 309 11.12 20.56 -3.28
C HIS A 309 12.60 20.18 -3.43
N GLY A 310 13.15 19.39 -2.49
CA GLY A 310 14.54 18.91 -2.59
C GLY A 310 14.78 18.02 -3.80
N LEU A 311 13.88 17.07 -4.08
CA LEU A 311 14.02 16.15 -5.23
C LEU A 311 13.90 16.85 -6.60
N LEU A 312 13.07 17.88 -6.71
CA LEU A 312 12.90 18.63 -7.96
C LEU A 312 14.11 19.53 -8.32
N GLN A 313 15.05 19.71 -7.38
CA GLN A 313 16.32 20.43 -7.60
C GLN A 313 17.45 19.54 -8.13
N GLU A 314 17.23 18.23 -8.28
CA GLU A 314 18.22 17.32 -8.85
C GLU A 314 18.59 17.72 -10.29
N PRO A 315 19.83 17.48 -10.76
CA PRO A 315 20.30 18.01 -12.04
C PRO A 315 19.47 17.52 -13.24
N LYS A 316 18.96 16.29 -13.16
CA LYS A 316 18.22 15.64 -14.23
C LYS A 316 17.10 14.81 -13.64
N ILE A 317 15.94 14.82 -14.30
CA ILE A 317 14.80 13.99 -13.94
C ILE A 317 14.38 13.19 -15.16
N GLY A 318 14.62 11.88 -15.12
CA GLY A 318 14.12 10.93 -16.10
C GLY A 318 12.68 10.49 -15.82
N LEU A 319 12.04 9.92 -16.82
CA LEU A 319 10.72 9.29 -16.69
C LEU A 319 10.83 7.78 -16.91
N GLN A 320 10.60 7.01 -15.85
CA GLN A 320 10.52 5.56 -15.93
C GLN A 320 9.05 5.14 -16.09
N ARG A 321 8.81 4.17 -16.99
CA ARG A 321 7.49 3.62 -17.25
C ARG A 321 7.44 2.16 -16.81
N THR A 322 6.43 1.83 -16.03
CA THR A 322 6.14 0.46 -15.58
C THR A 322 4.71 0.10 -15.94
N SER A 323 4.45 -1.19 -16.18
CA SER A 323 3.11 -1.70 -16.47
C SER A 323 2.64 -2.60 -15.32
N LEU A 324 1.48 -2.28 -14.76
CA LEU A 324 0.81 -3.05 -13.73
C LEU A 324 -0.37 -3.79 -14.35
N LYS A 325 -0.63 -5.01 -13.87
CA LYS A 325 -1.81 -5.76 -14.27
C LYS A 325 -2.90 -5.60 -13.23
N PHE A 326 -4.16 -5.53 -13.67
CA PHE A 326 -5.31 -5.46 -12.77
C PHE A 326 -6.52 -6.16 -13.40
N LEU A 327 -7.49 -6.54 -12.56
CA LEU A 327 -8.74 -7.15 -12.99
C LEU A 327 -9.80 -6.06 -13.18
N ALA A 328 -10.25 -5.88 -14.43
CA ALA A 328 -11.35 -5.01 -14.78
C ALA A 328 -12.65 -5.81 -14.79
N CYS A 329 -13.40 -5.75 -13.69
CA CYS A 329 -14.66 -6.47 -13.53
C CYS A 329 -15.84 -5.67 -14.08
N ARG A 330 -16.75 -6.34 -14.80
CA ARG A 330 -18.06 -5.78 -15.13
C ARG A 330 -18.99 -5.96 -13.95
N TYR A 331 -19.90 -5.00 -13.74
CA TYR A 331 -20.89 -5.09 -12.67
C TYR A 331 -21.65 -6.42 -12.77
N SER A 332 -21.58 -7.21 -11.70
CA SER A 332 -22.31 -8.46 -11.56
C SER A 332 -22.86 -8.53 -10.15
N GLU A 333 -24.17 -8.74 -10.01
CA GLU A 333 -24.78 -9.00 -8.71
C GLU A 333 -24.20 -10.28 -8.11
N ILE A 334 -23.41 -10.14 -7.05
CA ILE A 334 -22.87 -11.26 -6.29
C ILE A 334 -24.04 -11.80 -5.45
N LYS A 335 -24.26 -13.11 -5.50
CA LYS A 335 -25.37 -13.73 -4.76
C LYS A 335 -25.14 -13.59 -3.25
N PRO A 336 -26.15 -13.13 -2.47
CA PRO A 336 -25.99 -12.86 -1.04
C PRO A 336 -25.94 -14.11 -0.14
N TYR A 337 -26.19 -15.31 -0.66
CA TYR A 337 -26.26 -16.54 0.15
C TYR A 337 -25.15 -17.53 -0.23
N GLY A 338 -24.35 -17.94 0.76
CA GLY A 338 -23.31 -18.98 0.61
C GLY A 338 -22.02 -18.47 -0.05
N PHE A 339 -21.50 -17.32 0.39
CA PHE A 339 -20.28 -16.75 -0.16
C PHE A 339 -19.07 -17.68 0.07
N SER A 340 -18.41 -18.07 -1.02
CA SER A 340 -17.17 -18.85 -0.99
C SER A 340 -16.11 -18.17 -1.86
N TRP A 341 -14.93 -17.92 -1.29
CA TRP A 341 -13.81 -17.29 -1.98
C TRP A 341 -13.36 -18.07 -3.23
N LEU A 342 -13.44 -19.40 -3.21
CA LEU A 342 -13.12 -20.22 -4.39
C LEU A 342 -14.14 -20.04 -5.52
N GLU A 343 -15.43 -19.94 -5.18
CA GLU A 343 -16.47 -19.69 -6.17
C GLU A 343 -16.38 -18.29 -6.72
N LEU A 344 -16.13 -17.30 -5.86
CA LEU A 344 -15.88 -15.92 -6.24
C LEU A 344 -14.73 -15.85 -7.25
N SER A 345 -13.59 -16.46 -6.95
CA SER A 345 -12.44 -16.51 -7.85
C SER A 345 -12.77 -17.13 -9.22
N ARG A 346 -13.55 -18.22 -9.23
CA ARG A 346 -14.02 -18.86 -10.47
C ARG A 346 -14.96 -17.95 -11.27
N ASP A 347 -15.84 -17.23 -10.60
CA ASP A 347 -16.83 -16.39 -11.25
C ASP A 347 -16.20 -15.09 -11.76
N LEU A 348 -15.24 -14.51 -11.02
CA LEU A 348 -14.45 -13.36 -11.47
C LEU A 348 -13.59 -13.68 -12.69
N LYS A 349 -13.06 -14.90 -12.80
CA LYS A 349 -12.38 -15.35 -14.03
C LYS A 349 -13.30 -15.35 -15.27
N LYS A 350 -14.63 -15.30 -15.10
CA LYS A 350 -15.60 -15.21 -16.21
C LYS A 350 -16.09 -13.78 -16.45
N THR A 351 -16.18 -12.96 -15.40
CA THR A 351 -16.77 -11.61 -15.46
C THR A 351 -15.77 -10.47 -15.51
N CYS A 352 -14.51 -10.74 -15.17
CA CYS A 352 -13.41 -9.76 -15.18
C CYS A 352 -12.39 -10.07 -16.29
N GLU A 353 -11.89 -9.01 -16.90
CA GLU A 353 -10.83 -9.08 -17.91
C GLU A 353 -9.53 -8.54 -17.31
N GLU A 354 -8.41 -9.24 -17.50
CA GLU A 354 -7.09 -8.75 -17.09
C GLU A 354 -6.65 -7.61 -18.01
N GLN A 355 -6.43 -6.43 -17.44
CA GLN A 355 -5.98 -5.24 -18.16
C GLN A 355 -4.62 -4.76 -17.63
N THR A 356 -3.97 -3.91 -18.42
CA THR A 356 -2.69 -3.31 -18.06
C THR A 356 -2.84 -1.81 -17.84
N LEU A 357 -2.28 -1.32 -16.74
CA LEU A 357 -2.18 0.09 -16.40
C LEU A 357 -0.74 0.54 -16.55
N THR A 358 -0.52 1.61 -17.31
CA THR A 358 0.81 2.22 -17.40
C THR A 358 0.99 3.24 -16.29
N VAL A 359 2.07 3.11 -15.54
CA VAL A 359 2.43 4.01 -14.43
C VAL A 359 3.77 4.66 -14.74
N LEU A 360 3.86 5.96 -14.42
CA LEU A 360 5.06 6.77 -14.61
C LEU A 360 5.69 7.10 -13.26
N TYR A 361 7.01 7.09 -13.23
CA TYR A 361 7.83 7.40 -12.07
C TYR A 361 8.88 8.43 -12.48
N ASN A 362 9.15 9.38 -11.60
CA ASN A 362 10.34 10.23 -11.72
C ASN A 362 11.57 9.42 -11.32
N ASP A 363 12.62 9.53 -12.12
CA ASP A 363 13.93 8.94 -11.90
C ASP A 363 14.91 10.08 -11.68
N TYR A 364 15.32 10.30 -10.43
CA TYR A 364 16.11 11.47 -10.05
C TYR A 364 17.60 11.18 -10.13
N GLY A 365 18.36 12.12 -10.69
CA GLY A 365 19.81 12.09 -10.73
C GLY A 365 20.38 11.69 -12.09
N ASP A 366 21.71 11.67 -12.17
CA ASP A 366 22.43 11.36 -13.40
C ASP A 366 22.91 9.92 -13.38
N LYS A 367 22.33 9.07 -14.24
CA LYS A 367 22.77 7.67 -14.43
C LYS A 367 24.12 7.54 -15.16
N ASP A 368 24.67 8.67 -15.63
CA ASP A 368 25.89 8.73 -16.45
C ASP A 368 27.19 8.89 -15.63
N ASN A 369 27.22 8.45 -14.36
CA ASN A 369 28.43 8.46 -13.52
C ASN A 369 28.81 7.09 -12.96
#